data_AF-A0A0R3M606-F1
#
_entry.id   AF-A0A0R3M606-F1
#
_cell.length_a   1.000
_cell.length_b   1.000
_cell.length_c   1.000
_cell.angle_alpha   90.00
_cell.angle_beta   90.00
_cell.angle_gamma   90.00
#
_symmetry.space_group_name_H-M   'P 1'
#
loop_
_entity.id
_entity.type
_entity.pdbx_description
1 polymer ?
#
loop_
_entity_poly.entity_id
_entity_poly.type
_entity_poly.pdbx_seq_one_letter_code
_entity_poly.pdbx_strand_id
1 'polypeptide(L)'
;MVTSDNKTADTDEKIFIGKGEQTAWLTLALANRHGLVTGATGTGKTVSLQVMAEGFARAGVPVFAADIKGDLSGIAEVGEAKDFILKRAGEMGLNFQPDQFSTVFWDVFGEQGHPVRATVTEMGPLLLSRMLDLNDVQEGVLNVAFRVADENGLTLIDMKDLRSLLDAIAPVAKKAAAADDDPDDNEELKAALRKAAQSYGNVSKATVGTIQRQLLVLENQGATKFFGEPALTLKDFMKTDSDGRGVVNILVADKLMQSPKLYATFLLWMLSELFEELPEAGDLAKPKLVFFFDEAHLLFDDAPDALMDKIEQVVRLIRSKGVGVYFVTQNPIDVPDKVLAQLGGRVQHALRAFTPRDQKAVKAAAETFRPNPKLDTARVIMELGKGEALVSFLEGGGTPTMVERVMIRPPTARIGPITPEERKAIMSKSPFKGKYDTAIDAESAYEMLQKRVADTAAPADGQGGGVLGQIGSIVGTIFGTNVKRGRLSTGQVIARDVTRSVTNKVVGGIVADLGKSVGGSLGSSVGRALVRGALGGLLRR
;
A
#
# COMPACT_ATOMS: atom_id res chain seq x y z
N MET A 1 -14.17 -20.70 -19.80
CA MET A 1 -15.07 -20.66 -20.96
C MET A 1 -14.41 -21.44 -22.09
N VAL A 2 -14.77 -22.70 -22.34
CA VAL A 2 -14.35 -23.38 -23.57
C VAL A 2 -15.52 -24.23 -24.05
N THR A 3 -16.08 -23.87 -25.21
CA THR A 3 -16.21 -24.72 -26.41
C THR A 3 -17.06 -24.00 -27.46
N SER A 4 -16.50 -23.90 -28.67
CA SER A 4 -17.09 -23.72 -30.01
C SER A 4 -18.41 -22.92 -30.16
N ASP A 5 -18.32 -21.79 -30.87
CA ASP A 5 -19.36 -20.90 -31.41
C ASP A 5 -19.80 -19.65 -30.62
N ASN A 6 -19.30 -19.42 -29.40
CA ASN A 6 -19.62 -18.18 -28.68
C ASN A 6 -18.75 -16.98 -29.11
N LYS A 7 -19.25 -16.18 -30.05
CA LYS A 7 -18.70 -14.85 -30.41
C LYS A 7 -18.75 -13.80 -29.28
N THR A 8 -19.19 -14.18 -28.07
CA THR A 8 -19.47 -13.29 -26.93
C THR A 8 -18.83 -13.78 -25.62
N ALA A 9 -17.76 -14.57 -25.66
CA ALA A 9 -17.02 -15.01 -24.46
C ALA A 9 -15.67 -14.26 -24.31
N ASP A 10 -15.08 -14.25 -23.10
CA ASP A 10 -13.68 -13.82 -22.94
C ASP A 10 -12.77 -14.67 -23.82
N THR A 11 -11.74 -14.05 -24.40
CA THR A 11 -10.71 -14.71 -25.19
C THR A 11 -9.33 -14.44 -24.57
N ASP A 12 -8.30 -15.13 -25.06
CA ASP A 12 -6.91 -14.92 -24.62
C ASP A 12 -6.36 -13.53 -24.97
N GLU A 13 -7.05 -12.78 -25.85
CA GLU A 13 -6.65 -11.44 -26.30
C GLU A 13 -7.57 -10.33 -25.79
N LYS A 14 -8.84 -10.64 -25.48
CA LYS A 14 -9.87 -9.63 -25.22
C LYS A 14 -10.87 -10.10 -24.16
N ILE A 15 -11.26 -9.17 -23.28
CA ILE A 15 -12.34 -9.35 -22.31
C ILE A 15 -13.64 -8.84 -22.92
N PHE A 16 -14.68 -9.65 -22.88
CA PHE A 16 -16.03 -9.26 -23.30
C PHE A 16 -16.67 -8.39 -22.21
N ILE A 17 -17.01 -7.14 -22.52
CA ILE A 17 -17.54 -6.20 -21.53
C ILE A 17 -19.06 -6.12 -21.58
N GLY A 18 -19.64 -6.14 -22.78
CA GLY A 18 -21.08 -5.98 -22.96
C GLY A 18 -21.49 -5.93 -24.43
N LYS A 19 -22.80 -5.82 -24.66
CA LYS A 19 -23.40 -5.83 -25.99
C LYS A 19 -24.38 -4.67 -26.18
N GLY A 20 -24.23 -3.96 -27.28
CA GLY A 20 -25.16 -2.98 -27.83
C GLY A 20 -25.57 -3.36 -29.26
N GLU A 21 -25.59 -2.40 -30.18
CA GLU A 21 -25.58 -2.72 -31.63
C GLU A 21 -24.27 -3.43 -31.98
N GLN A 22 -23.18 -3.00 -31.34
CA GLN A 22 -21.87 -3.64 -31.40
C GLN A 22 -21.46 -4.22 -30.04
N THR A 23 -20.58 -5.21 -30.08
CA THR A 23 -19.96 -5.78 -28.88
C THR A 23 -18.84 -4.89 -28.38
N ALA A 24 -18.81 -4.57 -27.09
CA ALA A 24 -17.71 -3.88 -26.45
C ALA A 24 -16.66 -4.87 -25.92
N TRP A 25 -15.42 -4.67 -26.32
CA TRP A 25 -14.28 -5.49 -25.94
C TRP A 25 -13.19 -4.63 -25.29
N LEU A 26 -12.56 -5.16 -24.25
CA LEU A 26 -11.32 -4.63 -23.70
C LEU A 26 -10.16 -5.49 -24.21
N THR A 27 -9.28 -4.91 -25.03
CA THR A 27 -8.10 -5.62 -25.58
C THR A 27 -6.98 -5.67 -24.54
N LEU A 28 -6.54 -6.88 -24.16
CA LEU A 28 -5.56 -7.10 -23.09
C LEU A 28 -4.21 -6.44 -23.37
N ALA A 29 -3.71 -6.52 -24.61
CA ALA A 29 -2.44 -5.90 -25.00
C ALA A 29 -2.45 -4.36 -24.89
N LEU A 30 -3.64 -3.75 -24.79
CA LEU A 30 -3.81 -2.29 -24.64
C LEU A 30 -4.30 -1.90 -23.23
N ALA A 31 -4.46 -2.87 -22.32
CA ALA A 31 -5.03 -2.65 -20.99
C ALA A 31 -4.11 -1.86 -20.04
N ASN A 32 -2.80 -1.84 -20.29
CA ASN A 32 -1.88 -0.96 -19.55
C ASN A 32 -2.00 0.52 -19.94
N ARG A 33 -2.86 0.88 -20.91
CA ARG A 33 -3.16 2.27 -21.28
C ARG A 33 -4.27 2.90 -20.44
N HIS A 34 -4.52 2.31 -19.26
CA HIS A 34 -5.40 2.83 -18.22
C HIS A 34 -6.86 3.00 -18.64
N GLY A 35 -7.73 3.32 -17.68
CA GLY A 35 -9.13 3.57 -17.97
C GLY A 35 -9.87 4.33 -16.89
N LEU A 36 -11.08 4.76 -17.23
CA LEU A 36 -11.98 5.47 -16.35
C LEU A 36 -13.36 4.81 -16.39
N VAL A 37 -13.91 4.52 -15.21
CA VAL A 37 -15.30 4.09 -15.03
C VAL A 37 -16.03 5.16 -14.21
N THR A 38 -17.10 5.71 -14.78
CA THR A 38 -17.86 6.82 -14.18
C THR A 38 -19.35 6.54 -14.17
N GLY A 39 -20.11 7.27 -13.35
CA GLY A 39 -21.56 7.14 -13.23
C GLY A 39 -22.09 7.40 -11.83
N ALA A 40 -23.38 7.70 -11.70
CA ALA A 40 -23.99 7.91 -10.39
C ALA A 40 -23.99 6.64 -9.51
N THR A 41 -24.30 6.78 -8.22
CA THR A 41 -24.42 5.63 -7.32
C THR A 41 -25.54 4.68 -7.77
N GLY A 42 -25.27 3.37 -7.74
CA GLY A 42 -26.24 2.32 -8.08
C GLY A 42 -26.49 2.09 -9.58
N THR A 43 -25.77 2.79 -10.47
CA THR A 43 -25.98 2.68 -11.93
C THR A 43 -25.29 1.47 -12.57
N GLY A 44 -24.21 0.97 -11.96
CA GLY A 44 -23.52 -0.23 -12.44
C GLY A 44 -21.98 -0.19 -12.37
N LYS A 45 -21.37 0.89 -11.86
CA LYS A 45 -19.90 1.03 -11.76
C LYS A 45 -19.19 -0.18 -11.16
N THR A 46 -19.61 -0.60 -9.96
CA THR A 46 -19.01 -1.75 -9.26
C THR A 46 -19.15 -3.04 -10.07
N VAL A 47 -20.27 -3.21 -10.78
CA VAL A 47 -20.48 -4.37 -11.67
C VAL A 47 -19.50 -4.32 -12.86
N SER A 48 -19.28 -3.16 -13.47
CA SER A 48 -18.26 -3.02 -14.51
C SER A 48 -16.84 -3.27 -13.99
N LEU A 49 -16.51 -2.76 -12.81
CA LEU A 49 -15.24 -3.04 -12.14
C LEU A 49 -15.08 -4.56 -11.97
N GLN A 50 -16.06 -5.22 -11.37
CA GLN A 50 -16.06 -6.67 -11.14
C GLN A 50 -15.93 -7.45 -12.45
N VAL A 51 -16.70 -7.11 -13.49
CA VAL A 51 -16.62 -7.75 -14.82
C VAL A 51 -15.22 -7.67 -15.42
N MET A 52 -14.54 -6.53 -15.27
CA MET A 52 -13.16 -6.36 -15.73
C MET A 52 -12.18 -7.13 -14.85
N ALA A 53 -12.32 -7.06 -13.52
CA ALA A 53 -11.47 -7.79 -12.57
C ALA A 53 -11.54 -9.31 -12.80
N GLU A 54 -12.74 -9.87 -12.96
CA GLU A 54 -12.94 -11.28 -13.31
C GLU A 54 -12.30 -11.64 -14.65
N GLY A 55 -12.45 -10.76 -15.66
CA GLY A 55 -11.85 -10.96 -16.98
C GLY A 55 -10.32 -10.95 -16.95
N PHE A 56 -9.72 -10.02 -16.21
CA PHE A 56 -8.28 -9.97 -16.00
C PHE A 56 -7.77 -11.19 -15.24
N ALA A 57 -8.43 -11.56 -14.15
CA ALA A 57 -8.08 -12.75 -13.39
C ALA A 57 -8.15 -14.01 -14.26
N ARG A 58 -9.22 -14.20 -15.06
CA ARG A 58 -9.31 -15.31 -16.03
C ARG A 58 -8.18 -15.30 -17.05
N ALA A 59 -7.78 -14.12 -17.52
CA ALA A 59 -6.65 -13.96 -18.43
C ALA A 59 -5.28 -14.18 -17.75
N GLY A 60 -5.23 -14.54 -16.47
CA GLY A 60 -3.98 -14.72 -15.72
C GLY A 60 -3.29 -13.40 -15.36
N VAL A 61 -4.03 -12.29 -15.36
CA VAL A 61 -3.55 -10.97 -14.93
C VAL A 61 -3.99 -10.74 -13.49
N PRO A 62 -3.06 -10.65 -12.53
CA PRO A 62 -3.36 -10.28 -11.16
C PRO A 62 -4.05 -8.92 -11.08
N VAL A 63 -4.97 -8.78 -10.15
CA VAL A 63 -5.76 -7.56 -9.95
C VAL A 63 -5.46 -7.01 -8.57
N PHE A 64 -5.32 -5.70 -8.44
CA PHE A 64 -5.41 -5.00 -7.17
C PHE A 64 -6.59 -4.04 -7.23
N ALA A 65 -7.47 -4.07 -6.22
CA ALA A 65 -8.60 -3.17 -6.11
C ALA A 65 -8.65 -2.53 -4.72
N ALA A 66 -8.65 -1.21 -4.67
CA ALA A 66 -9.00 -0.48 -3.46
C ALA A 66 -10.52 -0.41 -3.35
N ASP A 67 -11.09 -1.20 -2.44
CA ASP A 67 -12.54 -1.33 -2.22
C ASP A 67 -12.93 -0.55 -0.97
N ILE A 68 -13.56 0.60 -1.18
CA ILE A 68 -13.97 1.51 -0.12
C ILE A 68 -15.36 1.15 0.42
N LYS A 69 -16.23 0.61 -0.44
CA LYS A 69 -17.62 0.27 -0.07
C LYS A 69 -17.77 -1.14 0.46
N GLY A 70 -16.80 -2.01 0.17
CA GLY A 70 -16.85 -3.44 0.50
C GLY A 70 -17.66 -4.27 -0.51
N ASP A 71 -18.19 -3.63 -1.56
CA ASP A 71 -19.10 -4.25 -2.51
C ASP A 71 -18.40 -5.22 -3.47
N LEU A 72 -17.06 -5.14 -3.62
CA LEU A 72 -16.29 -6.01 -4.50
C LEU A 72 -15.89 -7.32 -3.83
N SER A 73 -15.93 -7.39 -2.49
CA SER A 73 -15.47 -8.55 -1.72
C SER A 73 -16.17 -9.87 -2.09
N GLY A 74 -17.40 -9.83 -2.62
CA GLY A 74 -18.13 -10.98 -3.14
C GLY A 74 -17.45 -11.74 -4.27
N ILE A 75 -16.48 -11.14 -4.98
CA ILE A 75 -15.73 -11.82 -6.05
C ILE A 75 -15.01 -13.10 -5.56
N ALA A 76 -14.76 -13.19 -4.24
CA ALA A 76 -14.16 -14.35 -3.59
C ALA A 76 -15.09 -15.58 -3.49
N GLU A 77 -16.40 -15.38 -3.67
CA GLU A 77 -17.43 -16.41 -3.48
C GLU A 77 -18.15 -16.72 -4.80
N VAL A 78 -18.65 -17.95 -4.90
CA VAL A 78 -19.37 -18.43 -6.09
C VAL A 78 -20.59 -17.56 -6.37
N GLY A 79 -20.76 -17.15 -7.62
CA GLY A 79 -21.93 -16.40 -8.05
C GLY A 79 -23.25 -17.18 -7.97
N GLU A 80 -24.36 -16.46 -7.84
CA GLU A 80 -25.70 -17.04 -7.80
C GLU A 80 -26.43 -16.81 -9.13
N ALA A 81 -27.06 -17.85 -9.68
CA ALA A 81 -27.85 -17.78 -10.90
C ALA A 81 -29.22 -17.13 -10.66
N LYS A 82 -29.24 -15.83 -10.39
CA LYS A 82 -30.48 -15.05 -10.20
C LYS A 82 -31.19 -14.81 -11.53
N ASP A 83 -32.53 -14.72 -11.51
CA ASP A 83 -33.34 -14.54 -12.72
C ASP A 83 -32.89 -13.37 -13.61
N PHE A 84 -32.56 -12.22 -13.00
CA PHE A 84 -32.10 -11.06 -13.75
C PHE A 84 -30.72 -11.27 -14.40
N ILE A 85 -29.86 -12.10 -13.81
CA ILE A 85 -28.54 -12.47 -14.35
C ILE A 85 -28.73 -13.40 -15.54
N LEU A 86 -29.55 -14.44 -15.38
CA LEU A 86 -29.84 -15.42 -16.44
C LEU A 86 -30.50 -14.75 -17.65
N LYS A 87 -31.48 -13.87 -17.41
CA LYS A 87 -32.14 -13.10 -18.47
C LYS A 87 -31.13 -12.25 -19.25
N ARG A 88 -30.29 -11.49 -18.54
CA ARG A 88 -29.28 -10.62 -19.16
C ARG A 88 -28.22 -11.42 -19.92
N ALA A 89 -27.78 -12.54 -19.38
CA ALA A 89 -26.87 -13.45 -20.07
C ALA A 89 -27.50 -13.99 -21.36
N GLY A 90 -28.76 -14.45 -21.29
CA GLY A 90 -29.51 -14.95 -22.44
C GLY A 90 -29.69 -13.92 -23.56
N GLU A 91 -30.02 -12.66 -23.24
CA GLU A 91 -30.14 -11.56 -24.21
C GLU A 91 -28.83 -11.30 -24.99
N MET A 92 -27.69 -11.61 -24.37
CA MET A 92 -26.36 -11.47 -24.98
C MET A 92 -25.88 -12.74 -25.70
N GLY A 93 -26.62 -13.85 -25.62
CA GLY A 93 -26.17 -15.16 -26.09
C GLY A 93 -25.10 -15.79 -25.20
N LEU A 94 -25.03 -15.41 -23.92
CA LEU A 94 -24.12 -15.99 -22.94
C LEU A 94 -24.79 -17.16 -22.24
N ASN A 95 -24.03 -18.23 -22.03
CA ASN A 95 -24.39 -19.25 -21.07
C ASN A 95 -23.79 -18.86 -19.71
N PHE A 96 -24.64 -18.47 -18.76
CA PHE A 96 -24.19 -18.09 -17.43
C PHE A 96 -23.63 -19.31 -16.68
N GLN A 97 -22.39 -19.19 -16.22
CA GLN A 97 -21.73 -20.19 -15.40
C GLN A 97 -21.18 -19.48 -14.16
N PRO A 98 -21.68 -19.82 -12.96
CA PRO A 98 -21.11 -19.34 -11.72
C PRO A 98 -19.61 -19.64 -11.65
N ASP A 99 -18.84 -18.69 -11.14
CA ASP A 99 -17.41 -18.81 -10.92
C ASP A 99 -17.04 -18.18 -9.57
N GLN A 100 -15.81 -18.41 -9.12
CA GLN A 100 -15.21 -17.79 -7.94
C GLN A 100 -13.74 -17.50 -8.22
N PHE A 101 -13.20 -16.45 -7.60
CA PHE A 101 -11.83 -16.01 -7.86
C PHE A 101 -10.97 -16.04 -6.60
N SER A 102 -9.75 -16.54 -6.75
CA SER A 102 -8.73 -16.54 -5.70
C SER A 102 -8.49 -15.10 -5.23
N THR A 103 -8.87 -14.81 -3.99
CA THR A 103 -8.91 -13.45 -3.45
C THR A 103 -8.09 -13.34 -2.16
N VAL A 104 -7.33 -12.25 -2.03
CA VAL A 104 -6.54 -11.92 -0.84
C VAL A 104 -6.98 -10.55 -0.34
N PHE A 105 -7.30 -10.46 0.96
CA PHE A 105 -7.68 -9.20 1.59
C PHE A 105 -6.48 -8.53 2.26
N TRP A 106 -6.35 -7.24 2.02
CA TRP A 106 -5.32 -6.35 2.55
C TRP A 106 -5.98 -5.22 3.32
N ASP A 107 -5.33 -4.70 4.36
CA ASP A 107 -5.84 -3.61 5.17
C ASP A 107 -4.65 -2.83 5.74
N VAL A 108 -4.60 -1.50 5.59
CA VAL A 108 -3.52 -0.68 6.17
C VAL A 108 -3.48 -0.79 7.70
N PHE A 109 -4.62 -1.00 8.34
CA PHE A 109 -4.73 -1.09 9.80
C PHE A 109 -4.70 -2.52 10.34
N GLY A 110 -4.76 -3.53 9.45
CA GLY A 110 -4.68 -4.95 9.79
C GLY A 110 -5.90 -5.54 10.51
N GLU A 111 -7.08 -4.94 10.36
CA GLU A 111 -8.30 -5.34 11.08
C GLU A 111 -9.19 -6.28 10.24
N GLN A 112 -9.27 -6.05 8.92
CA GLN A 112 -10.14 -6.78 7.99
C GLN A 112 -9.38 -7.51 6.87
N GLY A 113 -8.05 -7.48 6.91
CA GLY A 113 -7.15 -8.07 5.94
C GLY A 113 -5.72 -8.14 6.47
N HIS A 114 -4.79 -8.66 5.65
CA HIS A 114 -3.37 -8.65 5.99
C HIS A 114 -2.87 -7.21 6.10
N PRO A 115 -2.13 -6.86 7.17
CA PRO A 115 -1.63 -5.51 7.36
C PRO A 115 -0.69 -5.12 6.23
N VAL A 116 -0.90 -3.95 5.65
CA VAL A 116 -0.01 -3.37 4.67
C VAL A 116 0.92 -2.38 5.36
N ARG A 117 2.23 -2.60 5.23
CA ARG A 117 3.25 -1.72 5.79
C ARG A 117 4.27 -1.30 4.74
N ALA A 118 4.87 -0.15 4.98
CA ALA A 118 6.03 0.38 4.26
C ALA A 118 7.04 0.91 5.29
N THR A 119 8.31 1.02 4.94
CA THR A 119 9.29 1.69 5.81
C THR A 119 9.45 3.16 5.43
N VAL A 120 9.88 3.99 6.39
CA VAL A 120 10.27 5.39 6.12
C VAL A 120 11.42 5.46 5.12
N THR A 121 12.31 4.47 5.11
CA THR A 121 13.44 4.37 4.18
C THR A 121 12.99 4.08 2.74
N GLU A 122 11.99 3.21 2.53
CA GLU A 122 11.40 2.95 1.21
C GLU A 122 10.68 4.18 0.67
N MET A 123 10.01 4.92 1.55
CA MET A 123 9.41 6.21 1.23
C MET A 123 10.41 7.22 0.67
N GLY A 124 11.53 7.40 1.37
CA GLY A 124 12.52 8.41 1.03
C GLY A 124 12.05 9.85 1.30
N PRO A 125 12.98 10.82 1.22
CA PRO A 125 12.73 12.20 1.62
C PRO A 125 11.79 12.94 0.66
N LEU A 126 11.89 12.68 -0.64
CA LEU A 126 11.09 13.38 -1.65
C LEU A 126 9.60 13.04 -1.50
N LEU A 127 9.26 11.75 -1.43
CA LEU A 127 7.86 11.33 -1.35
C LEU A 127 7.22 11.76 -0.02
N LEU A 128 7.94 11.60 1.10
CA LEU A 128 7.49 12.10 2.39
C LEU A 128 7.27 13.61 2.39
N SER A 129 8.14 14.37 1.73
CA SER A 129 8.01 15.83 1.66
C SER A 129 6.74 16.25 0.93
N ARG A 130 6.42 15.57 -0.19
CA ARG A 130 5.20 15.82 -0.96
C ARG A 130 3.94 15.43 -0.18
N MET A 131 4.00 14.31 0.55
CA MET A 131 2.88 13.84 1.38
C MET A 131 2.60 14.73 2.60
N LEU A 132 3.67 15.24 3.22
CA LEU A 132 3.58 16.13 4.39
C LEU A 132 3.35 17.59 4.01
N ASP A 133 3.21 17.87 2.70
CA ASP A 133 3.06 19.22 2.13
C ASP A 133 4.17 20.17 2.60
N LEU A 134 5.41 19.68 2.52
CA LEU A 134 6.59 20.41 2.92
C LEU A 134 7.02 21.39 1.81
N ASN A 135 7.42 22.60 2.22
CA ASN A 135 8.06 23.55 1.30
C ASN A 135 9.52 23.18 1.02
N ASP A 136 10.15 23.83 0.04
CA ASP A 136 11.52 23.54 -0.40
C ASP A 136 12.57 23.54 0.74
N VAL A 137 12.39 24.41 1.74
CA VAL A 137 13.32 24.48 2.89
C VAL A 137 13.13 23.28 3.82
N GLN A 138 11.89 22.88 4.06
CA GLN A 138 11.55 21.70 4.87
C GLN A 138 11.94 20.41 4.16
N GLU A 139 11.69 20.31 2.85
CA GLU A 139 12.18 19.22 2.00
C GLU A 139 13.71 19.13 2.06
N GLY A 140 14.43 20.26 1.99
CA GLY A 140 15.88 20.30 2.15
C GLY A 140 16.34 19.73 3.50
N VAL A 141 15.71 20.11 4.61
CA VAL A 141 16.02 19.56 5.94
C VAL A 141 15.74 18.06 6.01
N LEU A 142 14.65 17.59 5.40
CA LEU A 142 14.34 16.16 5.37
C LEU A 142 15.38 15.39 4.55
N ASN A 143 15.83 15.92 3.41
CA ASN A 143 16.94 15.34 2.64
C ASN A 143 18.23 15.25 3.46
N VAL A 144 18.56 16.27 4.25
CA VAL A 144 19.72 16.24 5.17
C VAL A 144 19.55 15.12 6.20
N ALA A 145 18.37 14.97 6.79
CA ALA A 145 18.09 13.89 7.74
C ALA A 145 18.37 12.52 7.09
N PHE A 146 17.76 12.23 5.94
CA PHE A 146 17.97 10.96 5.23
C PHE A 146 19.44 10.73 4.86
N ARG A 147 20.16 11.76 4.40
CA ARG A 147 21.58 11.63 4.09
C ARG A 147 22.43 11.27 5.30
N VAL A 148 22.16 11.91 6.43
CA VAL A 148 22.82 11.61 7.71
C VAL A 148 22.49 10.19 8.17
N ALA A 149 21.24 9.73 7.98
CA ALA A 149 20.85 8.37 8.30
C ALA A 149 21.66 7.35 7.48
N ASP A 150 21.71 7.53 6.16
CA ASP A 150 22.43 6.64 5.22
C ASP A 150 23.92 6.53 5.57
N GLU A 151 24.58 7.65 5.86
CA GLU A 151 26.02 7.69 6.16
C GLU A 151 26.38 7.05 7.50
N ASN A 152 25.44 7.01 8.43
CA ASN A 152 25.62 6.42 9.75
C ASN A 152 25.01 5.01 9.86
N GLY A 153 24.50 4.46 8.75
CA GLY A 153 23.87 3.15 8.70
C GLY A 153 22.59 3.06 9.55
N LEU A 154 21.90 4.19 9.75
CA LEU A 154 20.67 4.25 10.52
C LEU A 154 19.48 3.96 9.60
N THR A 155 18.87 2.79 9.76
CA THR A 155 17.68 2.43 8.99
C THR A 155 16.45 3.08 9.61
N LEU A 156 15.73 3.90 8.83
CA LEU A 156 14.48 4.52 9.26
C LEU A 156 13.34 3.57 8.91
N ILE A 157 12.83 2.86 9.91
CA ILE A 157 11.76 1.89 9.76
C ILE A 157 10.42 2.60 9.95
N ASP A 158 10.25 3.26 11.10
CA ASP A 158 8.98 3.84 11.53
C ASP A 158 9.04 5.37 11.74
N MET A 159 7.92 5.93 12.19
CA MET A 159 7.80 7.37 12.47
C MET A 159 8.64 7.81 13.67
N LYS A 160 8.88 6.93 14.65
CA LYS A 160 9.69 7.24 15.84
C LYS A 160 11.15 7.41 15.45
N ASP A 161 11.64 6.57 14.54
CA ASP A 161 12.99 6.68 13.98
C ASP A 161 13.21 8.04 13.33
N LEU A 162 12.30 8.44 12.44
CA LEU A 162 12.40 9.71 11.74
C LEU A 162 12.34 10.89 12.71
N ARG A 163 11.43 10.87 13.70
CA ARG A 163 11.34 11.92 14.72
C ARG A 163 12.62 12.02 15.54
N SER A 164 13.16 10.89 15.97
CA SER A 164 14.38 10.83 16.79
C SER A 164 15.59 11.34 16.03
N LEU A 165 15.70 11.02 14.74
CA LEU A 165 16.74 11.57 13.87
C LEU A 165 16.57 13.08 13.67
N LEU A 166 15.35 13.54 13.41
CA LEU A 166 15.05 14.98 13.27
C LEU A 166 15.42 15.75 14.54
N ASP A 167 15.12 15.20 15.72
CA ASP A 167 15.53 15.75 17.02
C ASP A 167 17.05 15.75 17.18
N ALA A 168 17.72 14.67 16.74
CA ALA A 168 19.15 14.55 16.83
C ALA A 168 19.87 15.61 15.98
N ILE A 169 19.44 15.85 14.73
CA ILE A 169 20.08 16.83 13.83
C ILE A 169 19.70 18.29 14.15
N ALA A 170 18.67 18.53 14.97
CA ALA A 170 18.25 19.88 15.31
C ALA A 170 19.34 20.63 16.10
N PRO A 171 19.58 21.92 15.82
CA PRO A 171 20.47 22.71 16.63
C PRO A 171 19.98 22.79 18.08
N VAL A 172 20.87 22.51 19.02
CA VAL A 172 20.60 22.76 20.43
C VAL A 172 20.74 24.26 20.69
N ALA A 173 19.78 24.86 21.39
CA ALA A 173 19.99 26.19 21.94
C ALA A 173 21.19 26.09 22.89
N LYS A 174 22.20 26.95 22.76
CA LYS A 174 23.24 27.11 23.78
C LYS A 174 22.56 27.48 25.09
N LYS A 175 22.09 26.52 25.88
CA LYS A 175 21.79 26.76 27.28
C LYS A 175 23.12 26.70 28.01
N ALA A 176 23.34 27.78 28.75
CA ALA A 176 24.57 28.12 29.42
C ALA A 176 25.15 26.95 30.20
N ALA A 177 26.48 26.92 30.25
CA ALA A 177 27.21 26.23 31.29
C ALA A 177 26.52 26.42 32.65
N ALA A 178 26.46 25.33 33.41
CA ALA A 178 25.87 25.19 34.75
C ALA A 178 24.41 24.68 34.80
N ALA A 179 24.28 23.35 34.81
CA ALA A 179 23.57 22.65 35.88
C ALA A 179 24.06 21.19 35.89
N ASP A 180 24.45 20.71 37.07
CA ASP A 180 24.95 19.38 37.39
C ASP A 180 23.86 18.30 37.25
N ASP A 181 23.40 18.04 36.04
CA ASP A 181 22.57 16.87 35.74
C ASP A 181 23.27 16.06 34.64
N ASP A 182 23.34 14.74 34.84
CA ASP A 182 23.97 13.69 34.03
C ASP A 182 24.36 14.08 32.59
N PRO A 183 25.60 13.83 32.13
CA PRO A 183 25.88 13.86 30.71
C PRO A 183 24.98 12.83 30.02
N ASP A 184 23.97 13.30 29.29
CA ASP A 184 23.15 12.46 28.42
C ASP A 184 24.12 11.82 27.41
N ASP A 185 24.51 10.56 27.60
CA ASP A 185 25.46 9.81 26.74
C ASP A 185 25.03 9.76 25.27
N ASN A 186 23.77 10.12 25.02
CA ASN A 186 23.22 10.36 23.70
C ASN A 186 23.80 11.61 23.01
N GLU A 187 24.42 12.53 23.76
CA GLU A 187 24.94 13.80 23.23
C GLU A 187 26.17 13.64 22.35
N GLU A 188 27.02 12.63 22.53
CA GLU A 188 28.16 12.41 21.62
C GLU A 188 27.70 11.98 20.23
N LEU A 189 26.77 11.01 20.17
CA LEU A 189 26.18 10.54 18.92
C LEU A 189 25.31 11.62 18.28
N LYS A 190 24.43 12.28 19.04
CA LYS A 190 23.68 13.44 18.55
C LYS A 190 24.63 14.54 18.07
N ALA A 191 25.74 14.81 18.75
CA ALA A 191 26.74 15.78 18.30
C ALA A 191 27.40 15.34 16.98
N ALA A 192 27.71 14.06 16.80
CA ALA A 192 28.21 13.52 15.53
C ALA A 192 27.18 13.69 14.40
N LEU A 193 25.91 13.37 14.66
CA LEU A 193 24.81 13.54 13.70
C LEU A 193 24.56 15.02 13.37
N ARG A 194 24.62 15.94 14.35
CA ARG A 194 24.54 17.40 14.13
C ARG A 194 25.72 17.90 13.31
N LYS A 195 26.93 17.41 13.61
CA LYS A 195 28.13 17.78 12.85
C LYS A 195 28.04 17.30 11.40
N ALA A 196 27.54 16.08 11.18
CA ALA A 196 27.25 15.57 9.85
C ALA A 196 26.19 16.44 9.14
N ALA A 197 25.08 16.74 9.80
CA ALA A 197 24.03 17.61 9.26
C ALA A 197 24.57 19.01 8.89
N GLN A 198 25.42 19.61 9.73
CA GLN A 198 26.06 20.91 9.47
C GLN A 198 26.92 20.91 8.21
N SER A 199 27.50 19.77 7.81
CA SER A 199 28.28 19.67 6.58
C SER A 199 27.41 19.80 5.31
N TYR A 200 26.11 19.54 5.42
CA TYR A 200 25.14 19.63 4.33
C TYR A 200 24.38 20.95 4.27
N GLY A 201 24.50 21.79 5.29
CA GLY A 201 23.86 23.10 5.37
C GLY A 201 23.26 23.41 6.73
N ASN A 202 22.64 24.58 6.85
CA ASN A 202 22.06 25.02 8.11
C ASN A 202 20.66 24.40 8.30
N VAL A 203 20.53 23.52 9.29
CA VAL A 203 19.24 23.01 9.77
C VAL A 203 18.74 23.94 10.87
N SER A 204 17.50 24.43 10.79
CA SER A 204 16.93 25.30 11.85
C SER A 204 15.97 24.52 12.76
N LYS A 205 15.98 24.82 14.07
CA LYS A 205 15.07 24.20 15.04
C LYS A 205 13.60 24.48 14.71
N ALA A 206 13.30 25.65 14.15
CA ALA A 206 11.94 26.02 13.73
C ALA A 206 11.44 25.18 12.54
N THR A 207 12.33 24.88 11.58
CA THR A 207 12.01 24.01 10.44
C THR A 207 11.74 22.58 10.92
N VAL A 208 12.62 22.03 11.76
CA VAL A 208 12.44 20.69 12.35
C VAL A 208 11.10 20.57 13.09
N GLY A 209 10.79 21.54 13.96
CA GLY A 209 9.52 21.55 14.70
C GLY A 209 8.29 21.71 13.80
N THR A 210 8.43 22.21 12.58
CA THR A 210 7.33 22.26 11.61
C THR A 210 7.13 20.91 10.93
N ILE A 211 8.22 20.24 10.53
CA ILE A 211 8.17 18.87 9.99
C ILE A 211 7.55 17.91 11.01
N GLN A 212 7.99 17.98 12.28
CA GLN A 212 7.46 17.13 13.35
C GLN A 212 5.97 17.33 13.63
N ARG A 213 5.45 18.56 13.48
CA ARG A 213 4.00 18.80 13.59
C ARG A 213 3.22 18.15 12.44
N GLN A 214 3.77 18.14 11.22
CA GLN A 214 3.15 17.43 10.09
C GLN A 214 3.20 15.92 10.29
N LEU A 215 4.31 15.39 10.82
CA LEU A 215 4.40 13.97 11.19
C LEU A 215 3.34 13.59 12.22
N LEU A 216 3.10 14.41 13.24
CA LEU A 216 2.06 14.19 14.24
C LEU A 216 0.64 14.13 13.63
N VAL A 217 0.34 14.97 12.63
CA VAL A 217 -0.95 14.94 11.93
C VAL A 217 -1.14 13.59 11.22
N LEU A 218 -0.08 13.07 10.60
CA LEU A 218 -0.11 11.78 9.90
C LEU A 218 -0.19 10.60 10.89
N GLU A 219 0.50 10.67 12.02
CA GLU A 219 0.39 9.69 13.12
C GLU A 219 -1.04 9.61 13.67
N ASN A 220 -1.71 10.75 13.85
CA ASN A 220 -3.11 10.82 14.30
C ASN A 220 -4.08 10.15 13.32
N GLN A 221 -3.72 10.04 12.04
CA GLN A 221 -4.48 9.30 11.01
C GLN A 221 -4.13 7.81 10.98
N GLY A 222 -3.31 7.31 11.91
CA GLY A 222 -2.98 5.90 12.03
C GLY A 222 -1.75 5.46 11.24
N ALA A 223 -0.91 6.40 10.80
CA ALA A 223 0.31 6.06 10.05
C ALA A 223 1.33 5.24 10.86
N THR A 224 1.22 5.19 12.18
CA THR A 224 2.01 4.29 13.04
C THR A 224 1.73 2.81 12.79
N LYS A 225 0.56 2.46 12.24
CA LYS A 225 0.25 1.09 11.80
C LYS A 225 0.80 0.80 10.39
N PHE A 226 0.92 1.84 9.56
CA PHE A 226 1.41 1.76 8.19
C PHE A 226 2.94 1.73 8.11
N PHE A 227 3.64 2.57 8.89
CA PHE A 227 5.09 2.59 8.91
C PHE A 227 5.66 1.53 9.86
N GLY A 228 6.30 0.50 9.30
CA GLY A 228 6.87 -0.59 10.10
C GLY A 228 7.19 -1.84 9.27
N GLU A 229 7.53 -2.92 9.97
CA GLU A 229 7.88 -4.20 9.37
C GLU A 229 6.89 -5.33 9.73
N PRO A 230 6.77 -6.38 8.89
CA PRO A 230 7.44 -6.52 7.59
C PRO A 230 6.80 -5.64 6.52
N ALA A 231 7.65 -4.94 5.76
CA ALA A 231 7.21 -4.14 4.62
C ALA A 231 6.61 -5.04 3.53
N LEU A 232 5.57 -4.54 2.87
CA LEU A 232 4.87 -5.28 1.83
C LEU A 232 5.80 -5.52 0.64
N THR A 233 5.94 -6.78 0.24
CA THR A 233 6.63 -7.15 -0.99
C THR A 233 5.66 -7.08 -2.17
N LEU A 234 5.80 -6.11 -3.08
CA LEU A 234 4.85 -5.91 -4.18
C LEU A 234 4.72 -7.09 -5.15
N LYS A 235 5.75 -7.93 -5.26
CA LYS A 235 5.69 -9.20 -6.00
C LYS A 235 4.61 -10.15 -5.50
N ASP A 236 4.17 -10.00 -4.25
CA ASP A 236 3.08 -10.78 -3.71
C ASP A 236 1.71 -10.44 -4.33
N PHE A 237 1.54 -9.22 -4.85
CA PHE A 237 0.33 -8.87 -5.62
C PHE A 237 0.31 -9.48 -7.02
N MET A 238 1.47 -9.89 -7.54
CA MET A 238 1.61 -10.37 -8.92
C MET A 238 1.52 -11.90 -9.05
N LYS A 239 0.93 -12.58 -8.06
CA LYS A 239 0.78 -14.04 -8.08
C LYS A 239 -0.43 -14.49 -8.90
N THR A 240 -0.31 -15.68 -9.45
CA THR A 240 -1.43 -16.45 -10.01
C THR A 240 -1.78 -17.60 -9.07
N ASP A 241 -3.01 -18.09 -9.16
CA ASP A 241 -3.44 -19.30 -8.45
C ASP A 241 -3.00 -20.58 -9.16
N SER A 242 -3.42 -21.73 -8.62
CA SER A 242 -3.09 -23.06 -9.16
C SER A 242 -3.65 -23.31 -10.56
N ASP A 243 -4.70 -22.59 -10.95
CA ASP A 243 -5.33 -22.70 -12.27
C ASP A 243 -4.70 -21.72 -13.28
N GLY A 244 -3.66 -20.97 -12.87
CA GLY A 244 -3.01 -19.94 -13.67
C GLY A 244 -3.81 -18.65 -13.78
N ARG A 245 -4.90 -18.49 -13.00
CA ARG A 245 -5.68 -17.26 -12.95
C ARG A 245 -4.98 -16.22 -12.07
N GLY A 246 -5.11 -14.95 -12.42
CA GLY A 246 -4.57 -13.86 -11.61
C GLY A 246 -5.27 -13.79 -10.26
N VAL A 247 -4.49 -13.64 -9.18
CA VAL A 247 -5.06 -13.43 -7.84
C VAL A 247 -5.67 -12.04 -7.76
N VAL A 248 -6.85 -11.93 -7.15
CA VAL A 248 -7.53 -10.66 -6.89
C VAL A 248 -7.14 -10.17 -5.49
N ASN A 249 -6.39 -9.08 -5.42
CA ASN A 249 -5.98 -8.43 -4.19
C ASN A 249 -6.95 -7.30 -3.88
N ILE A 250 -7.69 -7.40 -2.77
CA ILE A 250 -8.65 -6.38 -2.35
C ILE A 250 -8.09 -5.66 -1.13
N LEU A 251 -7.80 -4.37 -1.28
CA LEU A 251 -7.55 -3.49 -0.14
C LEU A 251 -8.90 -3.04 0.43
N VAL A 252 -9.16 -3.46 1.67
CA VAL A 252 -10.31 -3.00 2.45
C VAL A 252 -10.01 -1.60 2.95
N ALA A 253 -10.70 -0.60 2.40
CA ALA A 253 -10.39 0.82 2.61
C ALA A 253 -11.53 1.60 3.28
N ASP A 254 -12.55 0.93 3.83
CA ASP A 254 -13.70 1.53 4.51
C ASP A 254 -13.30 2.48 5.66
N LYS A 255 -12.35 2.06 6.50
CA LYS A 255 -11.77 2.90 7.56
C LYS A 255 -10.71 3.85 7.02
N LEU A 256 -9.93 3.40 6.05
CA LEU A 256 -8.83 4.18 5.46
C LEU A 256 -9.35 5.44 4.75
N MET A 257 -10.58 5.42 4.23
CA MET A 257 -11.27 6.57 3.67
C MET A 257 -11.44 7.72 4.68
N GLN A 258 -11.51 7.43 5.98
CA GLN A 258 -11.56 8.47 7.03
C GLN A 258 -10.20 9.15 7.23
N SER A 259 -9.15 8.66 6.57
CA SER A 259 -7.78 9.17 6.59
C SER A 259 -7.26 9.42 5.15
N PRO A 260 -7.80 10.43 4.42
CA PRO A 260 -7.49 10.63 2.99
C PRO A 260 -6.00 10.82 2.69
N LYS A 261 -5.25 11.51 3.57
CA LYS A 261 -3.80 11.70 3.39
C LYS A 261 -3.06 10.37 3.48
N LEU A 262 -3.41 9.50 4.43
CA LEU A 262 -2.82 8.17 4.55
C LEU A 262 -3.18 7.27 3.38
N TYR A 263 -4.42 7.38 2.86
CA TYR A 263 -4.83 6.66 1.66
C TYR A 263 -4.01 7.07 0.42
N ALA A 264 -3.92 8.37 0.15
CA ALA A 264 -3.13 8.90 -0.97
C ALA A 264 -1.63 8.56 -0.82
N THR A 265 -1.12 8.62 0.41
CA THR A 265 0.24 8.17 0.78
C THR A 265 0.48 6.73 0.37
N PHE A 266 -0.37 5.81 0.81
CA PHE A 266 -0.24 4.39 0.51
C PHE A 266 -0.28 4.14 -1.01
N LEU A 267 -1.22 4.77 -1.72
CA LEU A 267 -1.37 4.55 -3.15
C LEU A 267 -0.20 5.10 -3.97
N LEU A 268 0.27 6.30 -3.63
CA LEU A 268 1.41 6.87 -4.31
C LEU A 268 2.70 6.10 -4.01
N TRP A 269 2.89 5.67 -2.77
CA TRP A 269 3.99 4.78 -2.39
C TRP A 269 4.01 3.54 -3.29
N MET A 270 2.90 2.81 -3.29
CA MET A 270 2.78 1.54 -3.97
C MET A 270 3.05 1.67 -5.47
N LEU A 271 2.50 2.70 -6.12
CA LEU A 271 2.74 2.92 -7.55
C LEU A 271 4.18 3.37 -7.83
N SER A 272 4.79 4.17 -6.94
CA SER A 272 6.19 4.60 -7.08
C SER A 272 7.15 3.42 -6.90
N GLU A 273 6.94 2.61 -5.88
CA GLU A 273 7.76 1.42 -5.60
C GLU A 273 7.62 0.39 -6.73
N LEU A 274 6.42 0.18 -7.28
CA LEU A 274 6.24 -0.64 -8.48
C LEU A 274 7.02 -0.12 -9.68
N PHE A 275 7.07 1.20 -9.87
CA PHE A 275 7.83 1.79 -10.98
C PHE A 275 9.34 1.54 -10.83
N GLU A 276 9.86 1.63 -9.61
CA GLU A 276 11.27 1.38 -9.30
C GLU A 276 11.63 -0.11 -9.40
N GLU A 277 10.78 -1.01 -8.86
CA GLU A 277 11.07 -2.46 -8.84
C GLU A 277 10.86 -3.16 -10.19
N LEU A 278 9.87 -2.71 -10.98
CA LEU A 278 9.53 -3.40 -12.22
C LEU A 278 10.49 -3.01 -13.36
N PRO A 279 10.97 -3.99 -14.14
CA PRO A 279 11.68 -3.67 -15.37
C PRO A 279 10.71 -3.08 -16.40
N GLU A 280 11.25 -2.25 -17.30
CA GLU A 280 10.49 -1.82 -18.47
C GLU A 280 10.00 -3.04 -19.26
N ALA A 281 8.73 -2.97 -19.62
CA ALA A 281 8.06 -3.96 -20.44
C ALA A 281 7.63 -3.24 -21.72
N GLY A 282 8.15 -3.68 -22.86
CA GLY A 282 7.67 -3.22 -24.17
C GLY A 282 6.22 -3.67 -24.42
N ASP A 283 5.93 -4.07 -25.64
CA ASP A 283 4.58 -4.51 -25.99
C ASP A 283 4.31 -5.93 -25.45
N LEU A 284 3.55 -6.00 -24.36
CA LEU A 284 3.09 -7.27 -23.77
C LEU A 284 1.72 -7.67 -24.35
N ALA A 285 1.47 -8.97 -24.48
CA ALA A 285 0.16 -9.49 -24.88
C ALA A 285 -0.95 -9.19 -23.84
N LYS A 286 -0.56 -9.03 -22.57
CA LYS A 286 -1.43 -8.67 -21.44
C LYS A 286 -0.61 -7.95 -20.37
N PRO A 287 -1.22 -7.09 -19.52
CA PRO A 287 -0.51 -6.43 -18.43
C PRO A 287 0.00 -7.43 -17.39
N LYS A 288 1.03 -7.04 -16.64
CA LYS A 288 1.57 -7.81 -15.50
C LYS A 288 0.68 -7.69 -14.26
N LEU A 289 -0.03 -6.58 -14.13
CA LEU A 289 -0.87 -6.23 -12.98
C LEU A 289 -1.85 -5.12 -13.41
N VAL A 290 -3.06 -5.10 -12.85
CA VAL A 290 -4.01 -4.00 -13.03
C VAL A 290 -4.51 -3.48 -11.69
N PHE A 291 -4.59 -2.15 -11.58
CA PHE A 291 -5.13 -1.45 -10.42
C PHE A 291 -6.54 -0.93 -10.71
N PHE A 292 -7.45 -1.12 -9.76
CA PHE A 292 -8.72 -0.42 -9.68
C PHE A 292 -8.74 0.44 -8.42
N PHE A 293 -9.01 1.73 -8.59
CA PHE A 293 -9.22 2.66 -7.47
C PHE A 293 -10.70 3.02 -7.43
N ASP A 294 -11.46 2.37 -6.55
CA ASP A 294 -12.84 2.79 -6.28
C ASP A 294 -12.85 4.11 -5.52
N GLU A 295 -13.89 4.90 -5.77
CA GLU A 295 -14.02 6.29 -5.33
C GLU A 295 -12.72 7.10 -5.52
N ALA A 296 -12.17 7.02 -6.73
CA ALA A 296 -10.88 7.64 -7.10
C ALA A 296 -10.78 9.15 -6.80
N HIS A 297 -11.90 9.87 -6.67
CA HIS A 297 -11.90 11.28 -6.29
C HIS A 297 -11.14 11.55 -4.98
N LEU A 298 -11.13 10.58 -4.05
CA LEU A 298 -10.41 10.68 -2.78
C LEU A 298 -8.88 10.74 -2.91
N LEU A 299 -8.34 10.36 -4.07
CA LEU A 299 -6.92 10.54 -4.38
C LEU A 299 -6.57 11.99 -4.73
N PHE A 300 -7.56 12.77 -5.14
CA PHE A 300 -7.39 14.08 -5.76
C PHE A 300 -7.97 15.19 -4.89
N ASP A 301 -9.02 14.90 -4.12
CA ASP A 301 -9.64 15.84 -3.20
C ASP A 301 -8.63 16.30 -2.12
N ASP A 302 -8.45 17.61 -2.01
CA ASP A 302 -7.51 18.26 -1.08
C ASP A 302 -6.04 17.79 -1.21
N ALA A 303 -5.68 17.16 -2.33
CA ALA A 303 -4.31 16.77 -2.63
C ALA A 303 -3.50 18.02 -3.01
N PRO A 304 -2.32 18.26 -2.39
CA PRO A 304 -1.44 19.35 -2.79
C PRO A 304 -1.03 19.24 -4.27
N ASP A 305 -0.82 20.38 -4.94
CA ASP A 305 -0.40 20.40 -6.37
C ASP A 305 0.85 19.52 -6.62
N ALA A 306 1.77 19.54 -5.67
CA ALA A 306 2.99 18.76 -5.71
C ALA A 306 2.73 17.24 -5.68
N LEU A 307 1.70 16.80 -4.95
CA LEU A 307 1.23 15.42 -4.91
C LEU A 307 0.52 15.05 -6.21
N MET A 308 -0.30 15.97 -6.73
CA MET A 308 -1.03 15.80 -7.99
C MET A 308 -0.11 15.58 -9.19
N ASP A 309 0.93 16.40 -9.34
CA ASP A 309 1.91 16.27 -10.42
C ASP A 309 2.65 14.92 -10.34
N LYS A 310 2.89 14.43 -9.12
CA LYS A 310 3.54 13.13 -8.92
C LYS A 310 2.61 11.98 -9.30
N ILE A 311 1.33 12.04 -8.95
CA ILE A 311 0.34 11.03 -9.36
C ILE A 311 0.26 10.97 -10.89
N GLU A 312 0.17 12.12 -11.57
CA GLU A 312 0.16 12.19 -13.04
C GLU A 312 1.42 11.52 -13.63
N GLN A 313 2.60 11.88 -13.11
CA GLN A 313 3.87 11.33 -13.57
C GLN A 313 3.90 9.80 -13.39
N VAL A 314 3.49 9.30 -12.23
CA VAL A 314 3.53 7.86 -11.94
C VAL A 314 2.54 7.08 -12.79
N VAL A 315 1.31 7.59 -12.98
CA VAL A 315 0.33 6.98 -13.89
C VAL A 315 0.91 6.91 -15.31
N ARG A 316 1.51 7.99 -15.81
CA ARG A 316 2.13 8.01 -17.14
C ARG A 316 3.26 6.99 -17.27
N LEU A 317 4.12 6.89 -16.27
CA LEU A 317 5.32 6.05 -16.31
C LEU A 317 5.03 4.56 -16.09
N ILE A 318 4.08 4.21 -15.22
CA ILE A 318 3.82 2.81 -14.86
C ILE A 318 3.28 1.99 -16.05
N ARG A 319 2.67 2.66 -17.04
CA ARG A 319 2.31 2.05 -18.33
C ARG A 319 3.46 1.28 -18.96
N SER A 320 4.65 1.90 -19.00
CA SER A 320 5.88 1.31 -19.58
C SER A 320 6.40 0.10 -18.79
N LYS A 321 5.89 -0.13 -17.58
CA LYS A 321 6.21 -1.32 -16.76
C LYS A 321 5.23 -2.46 -16.99
N GLY A 322 4.20 -2.24 -17.82
CA GLY A 322 3.15 -3.21 -18.12
C GLY A 322 2.03 -3.24 -17.08
N VAL A 323 1.78 -2.14 -16.37
CA VAL A 323 0.73 -2.03 -15.35
C VAL A 323 -0.44 -1.18 -15.85
N GLY A 324 -1.66 -1.69 -15.72
CA GLY A 324 -2.89 -0.93 -15.97
C GLY A 324 -3.41 -0.24 -14.72
N VAL A 325 -4.04 0.92 -14.89
CA VAL A 325 -4.63 1.70 -13.78
C VAL A 325 -6.02 2.16 -14.21
N TYR A 326 -7.01 1.86 -13.41
CA TYR A 326 -8.42 2.13 -13.70
C TYR A 326 -9.02 2.92 -12.54
N PHE A 327 -9.38 4.17 -12.82
CA PHE A 327 -10.06 5.01 -11.84
C PHE A 327 -11.57 4.78 -11.93
N VAL A 328 -12.20 4.53 -10.80
CA VAL A 328 -13.65 4.35 -10.69
C VAL A 328 -14.19 5.46 -9.79
N THR A 329 -15.02 6.34 -10.33
CA THR A 329 -15.53 7.52 -9.61
C THR A 329 -16.95 7.84 -10.02
N GLN A 330 -17.60 8.80 -9.37
CA GLN A 330 -18.96 9.19 -9.72
C GLN A 330 -19.00 10.06 -10.98
N ASN A 331 -18.17 11.10 -11.05
CA ASN A 331 -18.12 12.00 -12.20
C ASN A 331 -16.70 12.13 -12.76
N PRO A 332 -16.56 12.33 -14.09
CA PRO A 332 -15.25 12.52 -14.69
C PRO A 332 -14.55 13.80 -14.19
N ILE A 333 -15.33 14.83 -13.82
CA ILE A 333 -14.80 16.10 -13.30
C ILE A 333 -14.12 15.96 -11.93
N ASP A 334 -14.33 14.83 -11.24
CA ASP A 334 -13.68 14.55 -9.96
C ASP A 334 -12.27 13.94 -10.17
N VAL A 335 -11.82 13.80 -11.43
CA VAL A 335 -10.46 13.40 -11.81
C VAL A 335 -9.81 14.56 -12.58
N PRO A 336 -8.60 15.01 -12.20
CA PRO A 336 -7.95 16.13 -12.87
C PRO A 336 -7.61 15.86 -14.34
N ASP A 337 -7.73 16.90 -15.18
CA ASP A 337 -7.56 16.81 -16.64
C ASP A 337 -6.22 16.19 -17.06
N LYS A 338 -5.13 16.52 -16.35
CA LYS A 338 -3.80 15.97 -16.62
C LYS A 338 -3.76 14.44 -16.47
N VAL A 339 -4.50 13.91 -15.50
CA VAL A 339 -4.63 12.46 -15.26
C VAL A 339 -5.63 11.85 -16.25
N LEU A 340 -6.78 12.49 -16.48
CA LEU A 340 -7.78 12.05 -17.48
C LEU A 340 -7.18 11.84 -18.87
N ALA A 341 -6.24 12.71 -19.27
CA ALA A 341 -5.52 12.62 -20.54
C ALA A 341 -4.66 11.35 -20.67
N GLN A 342 -4.26 10.72 -19.55
CA GLN A 342 -3.52 9.46 -19.54
C GLN A 342 -4.43 8.23 -19.65
N LEU A 343 -5.74 8.39 -19.43
CA LEU A 343 -6.69 7.28 -19.40
C LEU A 343 -7.18 7.00 -20.82
N GLY A 344 -6.90 5.81 -21.35
CA GLY A 344 -7.33 5.43 -22.70
C GLY A 344 -8.75 4.85 -22.78
N GLY A 345 -9.12 3.99 -21.84
CA GLY A 345 -10.46 3.37 -21.79
C GLY A 345 -11.51 4.23 -21.09
N ARG A 346 -12.77 4.14 -21.53
CA ARG A 346 -13.93 4.83 -20.95
C ARG A 346 -15.12 3.90 -20.81
N VAL A 347 -15.70 3.87 -19.61
CA VAL A 347 -17.00 3.24 -19.31
C VAL A 347 -17.83 4.25 -18.52
N GLN A 348 -18.80 4.88 -19.16
CA GLN A 348 -19.68 5.87 -18.55
C GLN A 348 -21.06 5.26 -18.33
N HIS A 349 -21.41 4.99 -17.08
CA HIS A 349 -22.77 4.67 -16.67
C HIS A 349 -23.63 5.94 -16.56
N ALA A 350 -24.92 5.77 -16.29
CA ALA A 350 -25.84 6.90 -16.16
C ALA A 350 -25.34 7.99 -15.20
N LEU A 351 -25.48 9.26 -15.61
CA LEU A 351 -25.34 10.43 -14.74
C LEU A 351 -26.71 11.08 -14.57
N ARG A 352 -26.94 11.70 -13.41
CA ARG A 352 -28.17 12.43 -13.14
C ARG A 352 -27.90 13.92 -13.26
N ALA A 353 -28.53 14.59 -14.23
CA ALA A 353 -28.33 16.02 -14.48
C ALA A 353 -29.42 16.88 -13.81
N PHE A 354 -29.29 17.15 -12.51
CA PHE A 354 -30.25 18.00 -11.78
C PHE A 354 -29.73 19.41 -11.54
N THR A 355 -28.40 19.58 -11.46
CA THR A 355 -27.74 20.85 -11.18
C THR A 355 -26.89 21.32 -12.36
N PRO A 356 -26.49 22.61 -12.41
CA PRO A 356 -25.54 23.10 -13.40
C PRO A 356 -24.18 22.36 -13.35
N ARG A 357 -23.75 21.90 -12.16
CA ARG A 357 -22.54 21.08 -12.02
C ARG A 357 -22.73 19.73 -12.72
N ASP A 358 -23.89 19.10 -12.55
CA ASP A 358 -24.16 17.81 -13.19
C ASP A 358 -24.25 17.93 -14.72
N GLN A 359 -24.82 19.02 -15.22
CA GLN A 359 -24.85 19.30 -16.67
C GLN A 359 -23.43 19.46 -17.23
N LYS A 360 -22.54 20.13 -16.50
CA LYS A 360 -21.11 20.20 -16.85
C LYS A 360 -20.47 18.82 -16.82
N ALA A 361 -20.78 17.98 -15.82
CA ALA A 361 -20.26 16.62 -15.74
C ALA A 361 -20.72 15.74 -16.93
N VAL A 362 -21.98 15.84 -17.34
CA VAL A 362 -22.51 15.14 -18.54
C VAL A 362 -21.79 15.62 -19.80
N LYS A 363 -21.63 16.94 -19.95
CA LYS A 363 -20.92 17.50 -21.11
C LYS A 363 -19.46 17.04 -21.15
N ALA A 364 -18.76 17.15 -20.02
CA ALA A 364 -17.37 16.70 -19.90
C ALA A 364 -17.25 15.20 -20.22
N ALA A 365 -18.12 14.36 -19.65
CA ALA A 365 -18.16 12.93 -19.96
C ALA A 365 -18.31 12.67 -21.47
N ALA A 366 -19.26 13.34 -22.12
CA ALA A 366 -19.53 13.18 -23.54
C ALA A 366 -18.34 13.59 -24.43
N GLU A 367 -17.65 14.67 -24.07
CA GLU A 367 -16.49 15.20 -24.81
C GLU A 367 -15.25 14.29 -24.73
N THR A 368 -15.18 13.38 -23.74
CA THR A 368 -14.06 12.43 -23.63
C THR A 368 -14.16 11.22 -24.57
N PHE A 369 -15.30 11.04 -25.25
CA PHE A 369 -15.53 9.90 -26.14
C PHE A 369 -15.15 10.22 -27.58
N ARG A 370 -14.68 9.20 -28.31
CA ARG A 370 -14.65 9.27 -29.77
C ARG A 370 -16.10 9.34 -30.29
N PRO A 371 -16.49 10.38 -31.05
CA PRO A 371 -17.87 10.56 -31.49
C PRO A 371 -18.39 9.41 -32.35
N ASN A 372 -19.67 9.08 -32.17
CA ASN A 372 -20.41 8.15 -33.01
C ASN A 372 -21.55 8.92 -33.71
N PRO A 373 -21.55 9.03 -35.06
CA PRO A 373 -22.58 9.80 -35.79
C PRO A 373 -24.02 9.30 -35.58
N LYS A 374 -24.20 8.06 -35.11
CA LYS A 374 -25.51 7.46 -34.84
C LYS A 374 -26.03 7.75 -33.43
N LEU A 375 -25.20 8.33 -32.56
CA LEU A 375 -25.47 8.42 -31.12
C LEU A 375 -25.12 9.82 -30.58
N ASP A 376 -26.11 10.50 -30.02
CA ASP A 376 -25.88 11.70 -29.22
C ASP A 376 -25.37 11.27 -27.83
N THR A 377 -24.07 11.42 -27.62
CA THR A 377 -23.38 10.94 -26.41
C THR A 377 -23.90 11.62 -25.16
N ALA A 378 -24.08 12.95 -25.18
CA ALA A 378 -24.56 13.70 -24.02
C ALA A 378 -25.99 13.34 -23.67
N ARG A 379 -26.87 13.20 -24.68
CA ARG A 379 -28.25 12.78 -24.46
C ARG A 379 -28.33 11.37 -23.91
N VAL A 380 -27.60 10.42 -24.50
CA VAL A 380 -27.64 9.02 -24.09
C VAL A 380 -27.16 8.83 -22.65
N ILE A 381 -26.13 9.57 -22.19
CA ILE A 381 -25.67 9.50 -20.79
C ILE A 381 -26.80 9.69 -19.78
N MET A 382 -27.76 10.56 -20.08
CA MET A 382 -28.92 10.82 -19.22
C MET A 382 -30.03 9.77 -19.34
N GLU A 383 -30.07 9.04 -20.45
CA GLU A 383 -31.07 8.01 -20.77
C GLU A 383 -30.66 6.59 -20.36
N LEU A 384 -29.40 6.39 -19.94
CA LEU A 384 -28.87 5.09 -19.56
C LEU A 384 -29.64 4.50 -18.37
N GLY A 385 -30.05 3.24 -18.51
CA GLY A 385 -30.62 2.43 -17.44
C GLY A 385 -29.56 1.79 -16.53
N LYS A 386 -30.03 1.07 -15.50
CA LYS A 386 -29.14 0.33 -14.59
C LYS A 386 -28.45 -0.83 -15.33
N GLY A 387 -27.12 -0.84 -15.32
CA GLY A 387 -26.30 -1.81 -16.02
C GLY A 387 -26.03 -1.48 -17.48
N GLU A 388 -26.57 -0.38 -17.99
CA GLU A 388 -26.18 0.18 -19.29
C GLU A 388 -25.05 1.19 -19.13
N ALA A 389 -24.15 1.23 -20.11
CA ALA A 389 -23.06 2.18 -20.15
C ALA A 389 -22.75 2.61 -21.59
N LEU A 390 -22.18 3.79 -21.75
CA LEU A 390 -21.41 4.15 -22.93
C LEU A 390 -19.98 3.63 -22.76
N VAL A 391 -19.50 2.87 -23.74
CA VAL A 391 -18.19 2.23 -23.68
C VAL A 391 -17.35 2.60 -24.89
N SER A 392 -16.08 2.94 -24.63
CA SER A 392 -15.05 3.14 -25.63
C SER A 392 -13.72 2.64 -25.06
N PHE A 393 -13.20 1.54 -25.61
CA PHE A 393 -11.89 1.02 -25.26
C PHE A 393 -10.93 1.27 -26.42
N LEU A 394 -9.73 0.68 -26.38
CA LEU A 394 -8.72 0.90 -27.40
C LEU A 394 -8.69 -0.25 -28.41
N GLU A 395 -8.44 0.11 -29.68
CA GLU A 395 -8.27 -0.79 -30.81
C GLU A 395 -7.00 -0.47 -31.61
N GLY A 396 -6.51 -1.45 -32.38
CA GLY A 396 -5.34 -1.31 -33.25
C GLY A 396 -4.11 -0.78 -32.51
N GLY A 397 -3.53 0.33 -32.98
CA GLY A 397 -2.38 1.01 -32.36
C GLY A 397 -2.68 1.73 -31.04
N GLY A 398 -3.90 1.57 -30.51
CA GLY A 398 -4.38 2.19 -29.29
C GLY A 398 -5.21 3.46 -29.50
N THR A 399 -5.96 3.50 -30.60
CA THR A 399 -6.97 4.52 -30.86
C THR A 399 -8.26 4.13 -30.12
N PRO A 400 -9.00 5.08 -29.53
CA PRO A 400 -10.31 4.77 -28.96
C PRO A 400 -11.30 4.24 -30.02
N THR A 401 -12.06 3.21 -29.67
CA THR A 401 -13.20 2.74 -30.46
C THR A 401 -14.28 3.81 -30.47
N MET A 402 -15.14 3.85 -31.49
CA MET A 402 -16.33 4.70 -31.44
C MET A 402 -17.16 4.34 -30.20
N VAL A 403 -17.74 5.35 -29.57
CA VAL A 403 -18.58 5.14 -28.39
C VAL A 403 -19.83 4.35 -28.73
N GLU A 404 -20.14 3.36 -27.89
CA GLU A 404 -21.27 2.46 -28.07
C GLU A 404 -22.09 2.39 -26.78
N ARG A 405 -23.43 2.43 -26.90
CA ARG A 405 -24.34 2.13 -25.78
C ARG A 405 -24.44 0.62 -25.63
N VAL A 406 -23.98 0.09 -24.51
CA VAL A 406 -23.98 -1.36 -24.24
C VAL A 406 -24.66 -1.68 -22.92
N MET A 407 -25.31 -2.84 -22.87
CA MET A 407 -25.62 -3.51 -21.62
C MET A 407 -24.36 -4.25 -21.15
N ILE A 408 -23.91 -3.97 -19.93
CA ILE A 408 -22.74 -4.64 -19.32
C ILE A 408 -23.11 -6.08 -19.00
N ARG A 409 -22.23 -7.03 -19.35
CA ARG A 409 -22.46 -8.45 -19.06
C ARG A 409 -22.64 -8.68 -17.55
N PRO A 410 -23.40 -9.70 -17.13
CA PRO A 410 -23.43 -10.05 -15.71
C PRO A 410 -22.07 -10.62 -15.26
N PRO A 411 -21.60 -10.28 -14.05
CA PRO A 411 -20.43 -10.92 -13.44
C PRO A 411 -20.77 -12.36 -13.06
N THR A 412 -19.75 -13.20 -12.98
CA THR A 412 -19.86 -14.65 -12.74
C THR A 412 -19.65 -15.03 -11.28
N ALA A 413 -18.95 -14.19 -10.50
CA ALA A 413 -18.86 -14.33 -9.06
C ALA A 413 -19.99 -13.58 -8.34
N ARG A 414 -20.06 -13.72 -7.01
CA ARG A 414 -21.12 -13.08 -6.21
C ARG A 414 -21.06 -11.55 -6.34
N ILE A 415 -22.23 -10.93 -6.51
CA ILE A 415 -22.39 -9.47 -6.47
C ILE A 415 -22.70 -9.06 -5.04
N GLY A 416 -21.94 -8.11 -4.50
CA GLY A 416 -22.13 -7.57 -3.15
C GLY A 416 -21.15 -8.16 -2.14
N PRO A 417 -21.24 -7.75 -0.87
CA PRO A 417 -20.24 -8.09 0.13
C PRO A 417 -20.30 -9.56 0.59
N ILE A 418 -19.16 -10.06 1.06
CA ILE A 418 -19.09 -11.31 1.85
C ILE A 418 -19.42 -11.08 3.32
N THR A 419 -19.80 -12.13 4.03
CA THR A 419 -19.99 -12.07 5.48
C THR A 419 -18.65 -12.04 6.24
N PRO A 420 -18.63 -11.59 7.50
CA PRO A 420 -17.42 -11.67 8.34
C PRO A 420 -16.87 -13.10 8.51
N GLU A 421 -17.75 -14.10 8.54
CA GLU A 421 -17.37 -15.52 8.66
C GLU A 421 -16.70 -16.03 7.38
N GLU A 422 -17.25 -15.70 6.21
CA GLU A 422 -16.65 -16.00 4.91
C GLU A 422 -15.27 -15.34 4.79
N ARG A 423 -15.18 -14.05 5.16
CA ARG A 423 -13.90 -13.31 5.21
C ARG A 423 -12.87 -14.02 6.08
N LYS A 424 -13.25 -14.44 7.29
CA LYS A 424 -12.37 -15.16 8.21
C LYS A 424 -11.91 -16.50 7.61
N ALA A 425 -12.81 -17.21 6.93
CA ALA A 425 -12.47 -18.47 6.26
C ALA A 425 -11.47 -18.25 5.12
N ILE A 426 -11.66 -17.23 4.29
CA ILE A 426 -10.74 -16.86 3.20
C ILE A 426 -9.37 -16.47 3.77
N MET A 427 -9.34 -15.57 4.75
CA MET A 427 -8.12 -15.14 5.44
C MET A 427 -7.36 -16.31 6.07
N SER A 428 -8.08 -17.31 6.62
CA SER A 428 -7.45 -18.48 7.23
C SER A 428 -6.69 -19.38 6.24
N LYS A 429 -7.09 -19.34 4.96
CA LYS A 429 -6.51 -20.11 3.84
C LYS A 429 -5.53 -19.27 3.01
N SER A 430 -5.37 -17.99 3.33
CA SER A 430 -4.52 -17.08 2.57
C SER A 430 -3.06 -17.54 2.58
N PRO A 431 -2.36 -17.46 1.42
CA PRO A 431 -0.93 -17.79 1.34
C PRO A 431 -0.04 -16.81 2.12
N PHE A 432 -0.58 -15.68 2.59
CA PHE A 432 0.16 -14.66 3.34
C PHE A 432 -0.08 -14.69 4.84
N LYS A 433 -0.89 -15.65 5.32
CA LYS A 433 -1.09 -15.87 6.74
C LYS A 433 0.25 -16.11 7.44
N GLY A 434 0.48 -15.37 8.51
CA GLY A 434 1.73 -15.38 9.29
C GLY A 434 2.87 -14.58 8.68
N LYS A 435 2.80 -14.15 7.41
CA LYS A 435 3.86 -13.34 6.79
C LYS A 435 3.78 -11.89 7.25
N TYR A 436 2.61 -11.25 7.10
CA TYR A 436 2.44 -9.83 7.43
C TYR A 436 1.76 -9.60 8.78
N ASP A 437 1.04 -10.60 9.29
CA ASP A 437 0.12 -10.46 10.42
C ASP A 437 0.79 -10.00 11.72
N THR A 438 2.07 -10.31 11.92
CA THR A 438 2.83 -9.92 13.11
C THR A 438 3.78 -8.80 12.75
N ALA A 439 3.70 -7.68 13.47
CA ALA A 439 4.69 -6.61 13.35
C ALA A 439 6.05 -7.09 13.88
N ILE A 440 7.12 -6.74 13.17
CA ILE A 440 8.48 -7.02 13.60
C ILE A 440 9.07 -5.71 14.14
N ASP A 441 9.57 -5.77 15.37
CA ASP A 441 10.38 -4.70 15.98
C ASP A 441 11.84 -5.04 15.69
N ALA A 442 12.31 -4.65 14.51
CA ALA A 442 13.70 -4.83 14.11
C ALA A 442 14.57 -3.72 14.70
N GLU A 443 15.87 -3.97 14.87
CA GLU A 443 16.81 -2.95 15.34
C GLU A 443 16.78 -1.71 14.44
N SER A 444 16.05 -0.70 14.90
CA SER A 444 15.76 0.52 14.15
C SER A 444 16.76 1.63 14.49
N ALA A 445 16.73 2.74 13.75
CA ALA A 445 17.55 3.90 14.09
C ALA A 445 17.31 4.36 15.54
N TYR A 446 16.06 4.39 16.01
CA TYR A 446 15.73 4.69 17.41
C TYR A 446 16.39 3.71 18.38
N GLU A 447 16.32 2.40 18.10
CA GLU A 447 16.94 1.40 18.95
C GLU A 447 18.47 1.49 18.93
N MET A 448 19.11 1.76 17.79
CA MET A 448 20.56 1.97 17.71
C MET A 448 21.00 3.23 18.46
N LEU A 449 20.21 4.30 18.37
CA LEU A 449 20.41 5.52 19.15
C LEU A 449 20.25 5.26 20.65
N GLN A 450 19.44 4.28 21.07
CA GLN A 450 19.27 3.88 22.48
C GLN A 450 20.27 2.81 22.96
N LYS A 451 20.61 1.81 22.15
CA LYS A 451 21.56 0.74 22.52
C LYS A 451 22.98 1.26 22.64
N ARG A 452 23.38 2.20 21.76
CA ARG A 452 24.66 2.92 21.91
C ARG A 452 24.70 3.85 23.12
N VAL A 453 23.59 4.03 23.84
CA VAL A 453 23.57 4.68 25.17
C VAL A 453 23.79 3.63 26.25
N ALA A 454 23.20 2.44 26.12
CA ALA A 454 23.36 1.35 27.07
C ALA A 454 24.77 0.73 27.05
N ASP A 455 25.41 0.63 25.88
CA ASP A 455 26.74 0.02 25.72
C ASP A 455 27.89 0.93 26.19
N THR A 456 27.76 2.26 26.09
CA THR A 456 28.70 3.23 26.69
C THR A 456 28.49 3.42 28.19
N ALA A 457 27.30 3.06 28.71
CA ALA A 457 27.01 3.03 30.15
C ALA A 457 27.50 1.73 30.84
N ALA A 458 27.99 0.74 30.09
CA ALA A 458 28.68 -0.42 30.66
C ALA A 458 30.13 -0.02 31.02
N PRO A 459 30.53 -0.03 32.31
CA PRO A 459 31.87 0.41 32.67
C PRO A 459 32.92 -0.55 32.08
N ALA A 460 33.89 0.06 31.39
CA ALA A 460 35.13 -0.59 31.00
C ALA A 460 35.96 -0.90 32.26
N ASP A 461 35.70 -2.05 32.88
CA ASP A 461 36.60 -2.61 33.89
C ASP A 461 37.55 -3.65 33.28
N GLY A 462 38.74 -3.17 32.94
CA GLY A 462 39.99 -3.91 33.07
C GLY A 462 40.99 -2.97 33.74
N GLN A 463 41.75 -3.30 34.79
CA GLN A 463 42.12 -4.58 35.41
C GLN A 463 42.61 -4.23 36.83
N GLY A 464 42.21 -4.99 37.86
CA GLY A 464 42.69 -4.75 39.22
C GLY A 464 42.19 -5.67 40.34
N GLY A 465 42.20 -6.99 40.14
CA GLY A 465 42.40 -7.98 41.22
C GLY A 465 41.26 -8.27 42.23
N GLY A 466 40.69 -9.48 42.11
CA GLY A 466 40.36 -10.35 43.25
C GLY A 466 39.01 -10.17 43.98
N VAL A 467 38.24 -11.27 44.02
CA VAL A 467 37.18 -11.57 45.01
C VAL A 467 35.86 -10.79 44.92
N LEU A 468 35.27 -10.64 43.72
CA LEU A 468 33.86 -10.23 43.58
C LEU A 468 33.07 -11.03 42.53
N GLY A 469 33.54 -12.24 42.17
CA GLY A 469 32.87 -13.16 41.25
C GLY A 469 31.73 -13.99 41.86
N GLN A 470 31.00 -13.51 42.89
CA GLN A 470 29.99 -14.33 43.59
C GLN A 470 28.64 -13.67 43.91
N ILE A 471 28.32 -12.48 43.39
CA ILE A 471 27.02 -11.82 43.66
C ILE A 471 26.30 -11.41 42.35
N GLY A 472 26.44 -12.24 41.32
CA GLY A 472 25.72 -12.09 40.04
C GLY A 472 24.41 -12.87 39.95
N SER A 473 23.92 -13.44 41.05
CA SER A 473 22.74 -14.34 41.05
C SER A 473 21.63 -13.89 41.99
N ILE A 474 21.19 -12.63 41.92
CA ILE A 474 19.83 -12.19 42.30
C ILE A 474 19.43 -11.04 41.36
N VAL A 475 19.20 -11.35 40.08
CA VAL A 475 18.30 -10.53 39.25
C VAL A 475 16.94 -11.21 39.31
N GLY A 476 15.91 -10.49 39.73
CA GLY A 476 14.53 -10.88 39.49
C GLY A 476 13.79 -11.54 40.64
N THR A 477 13.66 -10.85 41.77
CA THR A 477 12.43 -11.01 42.57
C THR A 477 12.04 -9.67 43.16
N ILE A 478 10.82 -9.26 42.84
CA ILE A 478 10.01 -8.21 43.49
C ILE A 478 10.06 -6.85 42.77
N PHE A 479 9.32 -6.80 41.67
CA PHE A 479 8.45 -5.69 41.30
C PHE A 479 7.95 -4.86 42.51
N GLY A 480 7.97 -3.53 42.38
CA GLY A 480 6.88 -2.68 42.87
C GLY A 480 7.01 -2.03 44.25
N THR A 481 7.13 -0.70 44.22
CA THR A 481 6.33 0.31 44.96
C THR A 481 6.09 0.18 46.48
N ASN A 482 6.60 1.21 47.19
CA ASN A 482 6.01 1.97 48.31
C ASN A 482 5.42 1.29 49.57
N VAL A 483 5.68 1.97 50.71
CA VAL A 483 4.97 1.98 52.02
C VAL A 483 5.69 1.32 53.22
N LYS A 484 5.56 2.03 54.36
CA LYS A 484 6.29 2.01 55.64
C LYS A 484 6.16 0.74 56.50
N ARG A 485 7.17 0.59 57.38
CA ARG A 485 7.28 -0.23 58.60
C ARG A 485 5.94 -0.55 59.31
N GLY A 486 5.70 -1.83 59.57
CA GLY A 486 4.70 -2.34 60.52
C GLY A 486 4.99 -3.80 60.92
N ARG A 487 4.74 -4.14 62.19
CA ARG A 487 5.09 -5.39 62.89
C ARG A 487 4.50 -6.67 62.27
N LEU A 488 5.29 -7.74 62.26
CA LEU A 488 4.86 -9.11 61.91
C LEU A 488 3.97 -9.73 62.99
N SER A 489 2.98 -10.52 62.56
CA SER A 489 2.08 -11.33 63.38
C SER A 489 2.03 -12.78 62.85
N THR A 490 1.74 -13.69 63.78
CA THR A 490 1.98 -15.14 63.91
C THR A 490 1.33 -16.08 62.86
N GLY A 491 0.95 -15.58 61.66
CA GLY A 491 0.19 -16.35 60.68
C GLY A 491 0.95 -16.94 59.47
N GLN A 492 2.23 -16.60 59.27
CA GLN A 492 2.97 -16.93 58.02
C GLN A 492 4.08 -17.99 58.19
N VAL A 493 4.02 -18.82 59.22
CA VAL A 493 5.04 -19.85 59.52
C VAL A 493 4.70 -21.24 58.95
N ILE A 494 3.68 -21.40 58.11
CA ILE A 494 3.26 -22.75 57.66
C ILE A 494 3.27 -22.85 56.13
N ALA A 495 3.99 -23.88 55.66
CA ALA A 495 3.95 -24.54 54.35
C ALA A 495 5.14 -24.28 53.42
N ARG A 496 6.31 -24.74 53.88
CA ARG A 496 7.41 -25.24 53.06
C ARG A 496 7.39 -26.77 53.22
N ASP A 497 6.99 -27.50 52.18
CA ASP A 497 7.35 -28.91 51.88
C ASP A 497 6.30 -29.57 50.97
N VAL A 498 6.59 -29.73 49.67
CA VAL A 498 6.38 -30.98 48.89
C VAL A 498 7.37 -31.00 47.69
N THR A 499 8.52 -31.65 47.90
CA THR A 499 9.13 -32.77 47.13
C THR A 499 9.10 -32.73 45.58
N ARG A 500 10.22 -32.52 44.88
CA ARG A 500 11.21 -33.52 44.34
C ARG A 500 10.64 -34.71 43.53
N SER A 501 10.88 -34.69 42.21
CA SER A 501 11.41 -35.75 41.31
C SER A 501 11.19 -35.24 39.87
N VAL A 502 12.01 -35.40 38.82
CA VAL A 502 12.98 -36.41 38.41
C VAL A 502 14.05 -35.70 37.55
N THR A 503 15.32 -36.01 37.81
CA THR A 503 16.49 -35.70 36.98
C THR A 503 16.74 -36.88 36.02
N ASN A 504 17.34 -36.58 34.85
CA ASN A 504 17.94 -37.47 33.85
C ASN A 504 17.13 -37.69 32.55
N LYS A 505 17.41 -36.88 31.53
CA LYS A 505 17.75 -37.38 30.19
C LYS A 505 18.34 -36.29 29.28
N VAL A 506 19.52 -36.62 28.75
CA VAL A 506 20.18 -36.06 27.54
C VAL A 506 20.88 -34.71 27.68
N VAL A 507 22.08 -34.76 28.26
CA VAL A 507 23.22 -33.95 27.83
C VAL A 507 24.18 -34.91 27.13
N GLY A 508 24.39 -34.74 25.82
CA GLY A 508 25.34 -35.54 25.04
C GLY A 508 25.19 -35.35 23.53
N GLY A 509 26.12 -34.58 22.93
CA GLY A 509 26.22 -34.30 21.49
C GLY A 509 25.34 -33.11 21.09
N ILE A 510 25.86 -31.95 20.69
CA ILE A 510 26.69 -31.74 19.51
C ILE A 510 27.61 -30.53 19.79
N VAL A 511 28.90 -30.80 20.01
CA VAL A 511 29.99 -29.84 19.84
C VAL A 511 30.96 -30.51 18.88
N ALA A 512 30.65 -30.37 17.60
CA ALA A 512 31.53 -30.58 16.45
C ALA A 512 30.72 -30.18 15.21
N ASP A 513 31.06 -29.03 14.62
CA ASP A 513 30.78 -28.58 13.23
C ASP A 513 30.47 -27.08 13.05
N LEU A 514 30.70 -26.25 14.06
CA LEU A 514 30.86 -24.81 13.85
C LEU A 514 32.31 -24.48 13.41
N GLY A 515 32.69 -24.97 12.23
CA GLY A 515 34.06 -24.84 11.72
C GLY A 515 34.22 -24.66 10.20
N LYS A 516 33.16 -24.77 9.39
CA LYS A 516 33.25 -24.56 7.94
C LYS A 516 31.96 -24.01 7.32
N SER A 517 31.83 -22.69 7.30
CA SER A 517 31.15 -21.96 6.19
C SER A 517 31.45 -20.46 6.29
N VAL A 518 32.72 -20.11 6.12
CA VAL A 518 33.10 -18.78 5.62
C VAL A 518 32.78 -18.79 4.12
N GLY A 519 31.72 -18.09 3.72
CA GLY A 519 31.33 -18.02 2.31
C GLY A 519 29.96 -17.38 2.07
N GLY A 520 29.93 -16.05 1.98
CA GLY A 520 28.91 -15.31 1.21
C GLY A 520 27.67 -14.83 1.95
N SER A 521 27.73 -13.65 2.57
CA SER A 521 26.51 -12.86 2.89
C SER A 521 26.74 -11.36 3.09
N LEU A 522 27.82 -10.76 2.57
CA LEU A 522 28.08 -9.31 2.65
C LEU A 522 27.76 -8.53 1.35
N GLY A 523 27.06 -9.14 0.39
CA GLY A 523 26.91 -8.59 -0.96
C GLY A 523 25.57 -7.91 -1.34
N SER A 524 24.51 -8.00 -0.53
CA SER A 524 23.15 -7.68 -1.01
C SER A 524 22.50 -6.41 -0.45
N SER A 525 23.10 -5.77 0.56
CA SER A 525 22.61 -4.51 1.16
C SER A 525 23.34 -3.28 0.60
N VAL A 526 24.66 -3.36 0.43
CA VAL A 526 25.49 -2.25 -0.07
C VAL A 526 25.19 -1.90 -1.54
N GLY A 527 24.75 -2.87 -2.35
CA GLY A 527 24.42 -2.63 -3.76
C GLY A 527 23.17 -1.79 -4.01
N ARG A 528 22.20 -1.77 -3.08
CA ARG A 528 20.91 -1.06 -3.28
C ARG A 528 20.96 0.43 -2.90
N ALA A 529 21.90 0.83 -2.05
CA ALA A 529 22.11 2.23 -1.69
C ALA A 529 22.89 2.99 -2.79
N LEU A 530 23.88 2.34 -3.42
CA LEU A 530 24.73 2.95 -4.46
C LEU A 530 23.97 3.26 -5.77
N VAL A 531 22.97 2.46 -6.13
CA VAL A 531 22.17 2.68 -7.35
C VAL A 531 21.23 3.90 -7.20
N ARG A 532 20.71 4.15 -5.99
CA ARG A 532 19.86 5.34 -5.72
C ARG A 532 20.63 6.66 -5.78
N GLY A 533 21.89 6.68 -5.34
CA GLY A 533 22.72 7.89 -5.38
C GLY A 533 23.16 8.34 -6.78
N ALA A 534 23.31 7.40 -7.72
CA ALA A 534 23.76 7.71 -9.08
C ALA A 534 22.63 8.25 -9.99
N LEU A 535 21.37 7.88 -9.73
CA LEU A 535 20.24 8.24 -10.58
C LEU A 535 19.56 9.56 -10.19
N GLY A 536 19.70 10.01 -8.93
CA GLY A 536 19.23 11.33 -8.49
C GLY A 536 19.88 12.51 -9.24
N GLY A 537 21.07 12.30 -9.83
CA GLY A 537 21.74 13.29 -10.68
C GLY A 537 21.23 13.36 -12.12
N LEU A 538 20.57 12.32 -12.62
CA LEU A 538 20.06 12.23 -14.00
C LEU A 538 18.61 12.73 -14.15
N LEU A 539 17.86 12.81 -13.05
CA LEU A 539 16.46 13.29 -13.01
C LEU A 539 16.32 14.82 -12.91
N ARG A 540 17.43 15.55 -13.03
CA ARG A 540 17.43 17.02 -13.10
C ARG A 540 17.56 17.46 -14.56
N ARG A 541 16.54 17.16 -15.37
CA ARG A 541 16.26 17.81 -16.65
C ARG A 541 14.84 17.58 -17.12
#